data_AF-A0A089P2R8-F1
#
_entry.id   AF-A0A089P2R8-F1
#
_cell.length_a   1.000
_cell.length_b   1.000
_cell.length_c   1.000
_cell.angle_alpha   90.00
_cell.angle_beta   90.00
_cell.angle_gamma   90.00
#
_symmetry.space_group_name_H-M   'P 1'
#
loop_
_entity.id
_entity.type
_entity.pdbx_description
1 polymer ?
#
loop_
_entity_poly.entity_id
_entity_poly.type
_entity_poly.pdbx_seq_one_letter_code
_entity_poly.pdbx_strand_id
1 'polypeptide(L)'
;MADKPLTAVQRARLAIGPDEPVRYRRVRLACGDRVLSEADNWYVPARLTPEMNATLDSTRTPFGRVVRPLAPVRDTVAVRAPDQRTDPGPDDPLFEIDAVLSTAAGEPFCEVVETYLGSALPRASR
;
A
#
# COMPACT_ATOMS: atom_id res chain seq x y z
N MET A 1 15.79 -5.47 -0.87
CA MET A 1 14.65 -4.53 -0.91
C MET A 1 15.20 -3.17 -0.58
N ALA A 2 15.01 -2.16 -1.44
CA ALA A 2 15.41 -0.80 -1.09
C ALA A 2 14.53 -0.35 0.08
N ASP A 3 15.15 0.12 1.14
CA ASP A 3 14.44 0.70 2.28
C ASP A 3 13.91 2.06 1.83
N LYS A 4 12.59 2.21 1.75
CA LYS A 4 11.94 3.49 1.43
C LYS A 4 11.51 4.09 2.77
N PRO A 5 12.21 5.10 3.31
CA PRO A 5 11.87 5.64 4.63
C PRO A 5 10.53 6.38 4.59
N LEU A 6 9.82 6.39 5.72
CA LEU A 6 8.67 7.26 5.92
C LEU A 6 9.10 8.73 6.05
N THR A 7 8.27 9.63 5.54
CA THR A 7 8.40 11.06 5.87
C THR A 7 7.86 11.34 7.29
N ALA A 8 8.20 12.50 7.86
CA ALA A 8 7.72 12.92 9.18
C ALA A 8 6.18 12.98 9.26
N VAL A 9 5.52 13.41 8.17
CA VAL A 9 4.05 13.45 8.09
C VAL A 9 3.45 12.05 8.18
N GLN A 10 4.07 11.07 7.51
CA GLN A 10 3.59 9.69 7.53
C GLN A 10 3.83 9.03 8.89
N ARG A 11 4.97 9.31 9.54
CA ARG A 11 5.20 8.89 10.94
C ARG A 11 4.16 9.47 11.89
N ALA A 12 3.80 10.74 11.72
CA ALA A 12 2.75 11.37 12.52
C ALA A 12 1.37 10.73 12.29
N ARG A 13 1.01 10.38 11.03
CA ARG A 13 -0.22 9.65 10.71
C ARG A 13 -0.27 8.26 11.34
N LEU A 14 0.88 7.59 11.39
CA LEU A 14 1.02 6.32 12.09
C LEU A 14 1.12 6.47 13.61
N ALA A 15 1.11 7.68 14.17
CA ALA A 15 1.28 7.92 15.60
C ALA A 15 2.49 7.17 16.18
N ILE A 16 3.63 7.23 15.48
CA ILE A 16 4.87 6.58 15.89
C ILE A 16 5.99 7.58 16.18
N GLY A 17 6.92 7.16 17.04
CA GLY A 17 8.13 7.93 17.34
C GLY A 17 9.09 8.02 16.15
N PRO A 18 10.10 8.91 16.22
CA PRO A 18 11.13 9.04 15.18
C PRO A 18 11.94 7.76 14.98
N ASP A 19 12.19 7.01 16.06
CA ASP A 19 13.02 5.80 16.07
C ASP A 19 12.20 4.50 16.06
N GLU A 20 10.88 4.61 16.03
CA GLU A 20 10.03 3.42 16.03
C GLU A 20 10.23 2.64 14.72
N PRO A 21 10.51 1.32 14.80
CA PRO A 21 10.77 0.50 13.62
C PRO A 21 9.58 0.46 12.67
N VAL A 22 9.87 0.54 11.38
CA VAL A 22 8.89 0.39 10.31
C VAL A 22 9.46 -0.54 9.26
N ARG A 23 8.62 -1.39 8.68
CA ARG A 23 8.98 -2.28 7.59
C ARG A 23 8.30 -1.85 6.31
N TYR A 24 9.05 -1.95 5.21
CA TYR A 24 8.58 -1.63 3.87
C TYR A 24 8.30 -2.89 3.06
N ARG A 25 7.14 -2.94 2.38
CA ARG A 25 6.78 -4.01 1.46
C ARG A 25 6.05 -3.45 0.24
N ARG A 26 6.62 -3.65 -0.95
CA ARG A 26 5.93 -3.42 -2.22
C ARG A 26 5.15 -4.66 -2.63
N VAL A 27 3.90 -4.47 -3.06
CA VAL A 27 3.07 -5.52 -3.67
C VAL A 27 2.52 -5.04 -5.01
N ARG A 28 2.14 -6.00 -5.85
CA ARG A 28 1.49 -5.75 -7.15
C ARG A 28 0.15 -6.45 -7.17
N LEU A 29 -0.88 -5.76 -7.62
CA LEU A 29 -2.14 -6.37 -8.04
C LEU A 29 -2.04 -6.65 -9.54
N ALA A 30 -2.12 -7.92 -9.92
CA ALA A 30 -2.01 -8.33 -11.31
C ALA A 30 -3.26 -9.11 -11.76
N CYS A 31 -3.61 -8.98 -13.03
CA CYS A 31 -4.61 -9.79 -13.73
C CYS A 31 -3.96 -10.42 -14.96
N GLY A 32 -3.61 -11.70 -14.84
CA GLY A 32 -2.69 -12.34 -15.79
C GLY A 32 -1.34 -11.61 -15.81
N ASP A 33 -0.87 -11.25 -17.00
CA ASP A 33 0.39 -10.54 -17.20
C ASP A 33 0.30 -9.02 -17.01
N ARG A 34 -0.89 -8.49 -16.70
CA ARG A 34 -1.12 -7.04 -16.52
C ARG A 34 -1.01 -6.65 -15.06
N VAL A 35 -0.16 -5.67 -14.74
CA VAL A 35 -0.11 -5.05 -13.42
C VAL A 35 -1.12 -3.91 -13.37
N LEU A 36 -2.19 -4.09 -12.61
CA LEU A 36 -3.28 -3.10 -12.50
C LEU A 36 -2.91 -1.99 -11.51
N SER A 37 -2.23 -2.35 -10.43
CA SER A 37 -1.71 -1.39 -9.45
C SER A 37 -0.47 -1.92 -8.74
N GLU A 38 0.33 -0.98 -8.23
CA GLU A 38 1.43 -1.23 -7.33
C GLU A 38 1.15 -0.53 -6.00
N ALA A 39 1.46 -1.19 -4.88
CA ALA A 39 1.25 -0.61 -3.57
C ALA A 39 2.50 -0.71 -2.71
N ASP A 40 2.96 0.44 -2.23
CA ASP A 40 3.99 0.57 -1.21
C ASP A 40 3.30 0.52 0.16
N ASN A 41 3.67 -0.45 1.00
CA ASN A 41 3.13 -0.60 2.36
C ASN A 41 4.25 -0.35 3.37
N TRP A 42 4.01 0.57 4.29
CA TRP A 42 4.88 0.84 5.43
C TRP A 42 4.13 0.48 6.70
N TYR A 43 4.55 -0.58 7.37
CA TYR A 43 3.82 -1.09 8.53
C TYR A 43 4.69 -1.15 9.78
N VAL A 44 4.05 -0.99 10.93
CA VAL A 44 4.67 -1.02 12.25
C VAL A 44 4.65 -2.47 12.74
N PRO A 45 5.78 -3.20 12.71
CA PRO A 45 5.79 -4.63 13.02
C PRO A 45 5.37 -4.94 14.46
N ALA A 46 5.56 -4.00 15.40
CA ALA A 46 5.13 -4.14 16.78
C ALA A 46 3.59 -4.23 16.93
N ARG A 47 2.84 -3.75 15.93
CA ARG A 47 1.36 -3.78 15.89
C ARG A 47 0.80 -5.02 15.16
N LEU A 48 1.69 -5.91 14.71
CA LEU A 48 1.33 -7.19 14.08
C LEU A 48 1.70 -8.34 15.01
N THR A 49 1.03 -9.48 14.85
CA THR A 49 1.43 -10.70 15.56
C THR A 49 2.79 -11.22 15.05
N PRO A 50 3.55 -11.96 15.86
CA PRO A 50 4.80 -12.59 15.39
C PRO A 50 4.60 -13.48 14.17
N GLU A 51 3.48 -14.20 14.07
CA GLU A 51 3.14 -15.06 12.93
C GLU A 51 2.88 -14.25 11.65
N MET A 52 2.20 -13.11 11.77
CA MET A 52 2.00 -12.19 10.63
C MET A 52 3.35 -11.67 10.14
N ASN A 53 4.21 -11.21 11.05
CA ASN A 53 5.56 -10.75 10.70
C ASN A 53 6.37 -11.85 10.03
N ALA A 54 6.39 -13.06 10.60
CA ALA A 54 7.10 -14.21 10.01
C ALA A 54 6.58 -14.58 8.62
N THR A 55 5.26 -14.55 8.41
CA THR A 55 4.64 -14.81 7.11
C THR A 55 5.03 -13.75 6.08
N LEU A 56 5.06 -12.48 6.48
CA LEU A 56 5.49 -11.39 5.61
C LEU A 56 6.99 -11.51 5.28
N ASP A 57 7.83 -11.88 6.24
CA ASP A 57 9.27 -11.97 6.02
C ASP A 57 9.67 -13.15 5.13
N SER A 58 8.97 -14.28 5.26
CA SER A 58 9.35 -15.55 4.62
C SER A 58 8.60 -15.86 3.33
N THR A 59 7.48 -15.17 3.06
CA THR A 59 6.60 -15.52 1.93
C THR A 59 6.21 -14.34 1.06
N ARG A 60 5.72 -14.67 -0.14
CA ARG A 60 5.11 -13.72 -1.09
C ARG A 60 3.61 -13.54 -0.87
N THR A 61 3.07 -13.96 0.28
CA THR A 61 1.64 -13.79 0.59
C THR A 61 1.25 -12.32 0.51
N PRO A 62 0.12 -11.95 -0.14
CA PRO A 62 -0.31 -10.56 -0.22
C PRO A 62 -0.49 -9.93 1.16
N PHE A 63 -0.02 -8.69 1.36
CA PHE A 63 -0.06 -7.99 2.65
C PHE A 63 -1.49 -7.96 3.23
N GLY A 64 -2.47 -7.53 2.44
CA GLY A 64 -3.88 -7.48 2.83
C GLY A 64 -4.46 -8.84 3.27
N ARG A 65 -3.94 -9.97 2.75
CA ARG A 65 -4.36 -11.30 3.20
C ARG A 65 -3.81 -11.61 4.60
N VAL A 66 -2.56 -11.25 4.87
CA VAL A 66 -1.92 -11.49 6.18
C VAL A 66 -2.58 -10.66 7.28
N VAL A 67 -2.90 -9.39 7.00
CA VAL A 67 -3.45 -8.47 8.01
C VAL A 67 -4.98 -8.53 8.13
N ARG A 68 -5.65 -9.32 7.30
CA ARG A 68 -7.12 -9.48 7.34
C ARG A 68 -7.68 -9.79 8.74
N PRO A 69 -7.05 -10.63 9.59
CA PRO A 69 -7.53 -10.89 10.95
C PRO A 69 -7.56 -9.66 11.86
N LEU A 70 -6.80 -8.59 11.55
CA LEU A 70 -6.86 -7.31 12.28
C LEU A 70 -8.14 -6.52 11.99
N ALA A 71 -8.97 -6.99 11.05
CA ALA A 71 -10.16 -6.32 10.55
C ALA A 71 -9.88 -4.84 10.21
N PRO A 72 -8.95 -4.58 9.27
CA PRO A 72 -8.45 -3.25 9.04
C PRO A 72 -9.54 -2.30 8.55
N VAL A 73 -9.59 -1.12 9.18
CA VAL A 73 -10.34 0.05 8.72
C VAL A 73 -9.41 0.91 7.87
N ARG A 74 -9.91 1.41 6.75
CA ARG A 74 -9.12 2.20 5.79
C ARG A 74 -9.60 3.64 5.79
N ASP A 75 -8.65 4.56 6.00
CA ASP A 75 -8.87 5.99 5.90
C ASP A 75 -8.06 6.56 4.74
N THR A 76 -8.74 6.98 3.67
CA THR A 76 -8.09 7.62 2.52
C THR A 76 -7.62 9.02 2.91
N VAL A 77 -6.34 9.26 2.73
CA VAL A 77 -5.64 10.51 3.06
C VAL A 77 -5.63 11.48 1.90
N ALA A 78 -5.33 10.97 0.71
CA ALA A 78 -5.21 11.77 -0.49
C ALA A 78 -5.48 10.91 -1.72
N VAL A 79 -5.99 11.55 -2.76
CA VAL A 79 -6.03 11.00 -4.11
C VAL A 79 -5.34 12.01 -5.02
N ARG A 80 -4.36 11.56 -5.78
CA ARG A 80 -3.57 12.40 -6.69
C ARG A 80 -3.65 11.83 -8.09
N ALA A 81 -3.92 12.66 -9.08
CA ALA A 81 -3.84 12.29 -10.49
C ALA A 81 -2.75 13.11 -11.17
N PRO A 82 -2.02 12.55 -12.15
CA PRO A 82 -1.12 13.34 -12.98
C PRO A 82 -1.92 14.34 -13.85
N ASP A 83 -1.31 15.46 -14.24
CA ASP A 83 -1.86 16.33 -15.30
C ASP A 83 -1.75 15.60 -16.64
N GLN A 84 -2.74 14.76 -16.95
CA GLN A 84 -2.76 13.95 -18.16
C GLN A 84 -3.33 14.75 -19.32
N ARG A 85 -2.46 15.06 -20.29
CA ARG A 85 -2.81 15.75 -21.55
C ARG A 85 -3.06 14.79 -22.71
N THR A 86 -2.77 13.51 -22.49
CA THR A 86 -2.85 12.44 -23.47
C THR A 86 -3.40 11.18 -22.81
N ASP A 87 -3.92 10.26 -23.62
CA ASP A 87 -4.35 8.96 -23.13
C ASP A 87 -3.18 8.20 -22.49
N PRO A 88 -3.36 7.62 -21.29
CA PRO A 88 -2.32 6.83 -20.62
C PRO A 88 -2.03 5.54 -21.37
N GLY A 89 -0.75 5.23 -21.52
CA GLY A 89 -0.28 3.89 -21.81
C GLY A 89 -0.55 2.91 -20.67
N PRO A 90 -0.39 1.59 -20.90
CA PRO A 90 -0.69 0.57 -19.88
C PRO A 90 0.09 0.71 -18.57
N ASP A 91 1.33 1.19 -18.63
CA ASP A 91 2.20 1.34 -17.46
C ASP A 91 2.20 2.77 -16.90
N ASP A 92 1.45 3.68 -17.52
CA ASP A 92 1.36 5.06 -17.05
C ASP A 92 0.45 5.14 -15.81
N PRO A 93 0.83 5.93 -14.78
CA PRO A 93 -0.01 6.12 -13.61
C PRO A 93 -1.29 6.90 -13.99
N LEU A 94 -2.44 6.36 -13.58
CA LEU A 94 -3.75 7.02 -13.68
C LEU A 94 -3.99 7.92 -12.47
N PHE A 95 -3.78 7.35 -11.29
CA PHE A 95 -3.90 8.06 -10.03
C PHE A 95 -3.20 7.27 -8.93
N GLU A 96 -2.92 7.97 -7.85
CA GLU A 96 -2.36 7.45 -6.62
C GLU A 96 -3.35 7.68 -5.48
N ILE A 97 -3.48 6.68 -4.60
CA ILE A 97 -4.21 6.81 -3.35
C ILE A 97 -3.25 6.62 -2.18
N ASP A 98 -3.22 7.60 -1.29
CA ASP A 98 -2.62 7.46 0.02
C ASP A 98 -3.70 7.07 1.01
N ALA A 99 -3.45 6.07 1.84
CA ALA A 99 -4.36 5.70 2.91
C ALA A 99 -3.61 5.20 4.14
N VAL A 100 -4.26 5.32 5.29
CA VAL A 100 -3.82 4.68 6.54
C VAL A 100 -4.76 3.51 6.81
N LEU A 101 -4.18 2.38 7.19
CA LEU A 101 -4.90 1.22 7.71
C LEU A 101 -4.75 1.20 9.22
N SER A 102 -5.89 1.09 9.89
CA SER A 102 -6.00 1.00 11.34
C SER A 102 -6.63 -0.33 11.72
N THR A 103 -6.27 -0.88 12.88
CA THR A 103 -6.96 -2.05 13.43
C THR A 103 -8.43 -1.70 13.72
N ALA A 104 -9.28 -2.70 13.97
CA ALA A 104 -10.65 -2.44 14.43
C ALA A 104 -10.73 -1.60 15.71
N ALA A 105 -9.65 -1.56 16.52
CA ALA A 105 -9.55 -0.72 17.71
C ALA A 105 -9.10 0.73 17.41
N GLY A 106 -8.87 1.08 16.14
CA GLY A 106 -8.44 2.40 15.71
C GLY A 106 -6.94 2.66 15.80
N GLU A 107 -6.13 1.63 16.06
CA GLU A 107 -4.67 1.78 16.09
C GLU A 107 -4.11 1.76 14.65
N PRO A 108 -3.52 2.86 14.14
CA PRO A 108 -2.94 2.88 12.80
C PRO A 108 -1.76 1.92 12.77
N PHE A 109 -1.67 1.02 11.79
CA PHE A 109 -0.57 0.04 11.74
C PHE A 109 0.14 -0.01 10.40
N CYS A 110 -0.46 0.57 9.35
CA CYS A 110 0.14 0.62 8.03
C CYS A 110 -0.26 1.90 7.31
N GLU A 111 0.71 2.56 6.67
CA GLU A 111 0.41 3.53 5.62
C GLU A 111 0.65 2.86 4.28
N VAL A 112 -0.25 3.10 3.33
CA VAL A 112 -0.22 2.53 1.99
C VAL A 112 -0.31 3.64 0.96
N VAL A 113 0.56 3.56 -0.05
CA VAL A 113 0.50 4.38 -1.26
C VAL A 113 0.28 3.45 -2.43
N GLU A 114 -0.88 3.57 -3.08
CA GLU A 114 -1.30 2.72 -4.19
C GLU A 114 -1.28 3.51 -5.49
N THR A 115 -0.45 3.11 -6.46
CA THR A 115 -0.44 3.68 -7.80
C THR A 115 -1.24 2.76 -8.74
N TYR A 116 -2.34 3.25 -9.29
CA TYR A 116 -3.14 2.55 -10.30
C TYR A 116 -2.64 2.90 -11.69
N LEU A 117 -2.46 1.89 -12.54
CA LEU A 117 -1.84 2.03 -13.86
C LEU A 117 -2.89 2.01 -14.97
N GLY A 118 -2.55 2.53 -16.16
CA GLY A 118 -3.43 2.54 -17.33
C GLY A 118 -3.95 1.16 -17.71
N SER A 119 -3.20 0.10 -17.39
CA SER A 119 -3.62 -1.29 -17.57
C SER A 119 -4.80 -1.68 -16.68
N ALA A 120 -5.23 -0.87 -15.72
CA ALA A 120 -6.49 -1.04 -14.99
C ALA A 120 -7.73 -0.67 -15.82
N LEU A 121 -7.56 0.13 -16.88
CA LEU A 121 -8.68 0.49 -17.75
C LEU A 121 -9.21 -0.73 -18.52
N PRO A 122 -10.54 -0.82 -18.74
CA PRO A 122 -11.11 -1.83 -19.61
C PRO A 122 -10.54 -1.67 -21.01
N ARG A 123 -10.24 -2.79 -21.68
CA ARG A 123 -9.87 -2.74 -23.09
C ARG A 123 -11.09 -2.28 -23.87
N ALA A 124 -10.93 -1.27 -24.73
CA ALA A 124 -11.96 -0.93 -25.69
C ALA A 124 -12.28 -2.20 -26.49
N SER A 125 -13.54 -2.65 -26.44
CA SER A 125 -14.04 -3.69 -27.32
C SER A 125 -13.88 -3.20 -28.75
N ARG A 126 -13.04 -3.88 -29.53
CA ARG A 126 -13.01 -3.70 -30.99
C ARG A 126 -14.25 -4.29 -31.62
#